data_AF-A0A9D4F1A3-F1
#
_entry.id   AF-A0A9D4F1A3-F1
#
_cell.length_a   1.000
_cell.length_b   1.000
_cell.length_c   1.000
_cell.angle_alpha   90.00
_cell.angle_beta   90.00
_cell.angle_gamma   90.00
#
_symmetry.space_group_name_H-M   'P 1'
#
loop_
_entity.id
_entity.type
_entity.pdbx_description
1 polymer ?
#
loop_
_entity_poly.entity_id
_entity_poly.type
_entity_poly.pdbx_seq_one_letter_code
_entity_poly.pdbx_strand_id
1 'polypeptide(L)'
;MSCSCSKASTHQARKAQQPNSDTSIAENSSRPLENLTPSEIECENDDFVAENSSRPLVNLTPSEIECKKIDFVAAIYQGKWYIGQVCDLASGEVEINFMLKNRQSFQWSSQKDQIWIVKKDILCTMPSPVPTGSSNRMFKFDDDAIQSVEQNFQAHMQNC
;
A
#
# COMPACT_ATOMS: atom_id res chain seq x y z
N MET A 1 -48.39 19.52 34.01
CA MET A 1 -48.12 18.49 35.03
C MET A 1 -47.10 17.54 34.41
N SER A 2 -45.81 17.88 34.41
CA SER A 2 -44.78 17.69 35.46
C SER A 2 -44.06 16.34 35.30
N CYS A 3 -42.78 16.41 34.92
CA CYS A 3 -41.67 15.50 35.26
C CYS A 3 -40.38 16.12 34.64
N SER A 4 -39.69 17.03 35.33
CA SER A 4 -38.61 16.79 36.31
C SER A 4 -37.24 16.55 35.66
N CYS A 5 -36.48 17.64 35.52
CA CYS A 5 -35.03 17.64 35.34
C CYS A 5 -34.34 17.20 36.65
N SER A 6 -33.21 16.49 36.55
CA SER A 6 -32.24 16.40 37.64
C SER A 6 -30.82 16.50 37.07
N LYS A 7 -30.14 17.58 37.47
CA LYS A 7 -28.68 17.79 37.37
C LYS A 7 -28.08 17.47 38.73
N ALA A 8 -26.86 16.94 38.74
CA ALA A 8 -25.75 17.21 39.67
C ALA A 8 -24.74 16.04 39.59
N SER A 9 -23.43 16.13 39.85
CA SER A 9 -22.43 17.19 40.05
C SER A 9 -21.23 16.39 40.63
N THR A 10 -19.97 16.49 40.17
CA THR A 10 -18.92 17.32 40.78
C THR A 10 -17.58 16.58 40.63
N HIS A 11 -16.57 17.27 40.07
CA HIS A 11 -15.15 17.43 40.45
C HIS A 11 -14.47 16.37 41.34
N GLN A 12 -13.16 16.10 41.33
CA GLN A 12 -11.92 16.58 40.69
C GLN A 12 -10.83 15.66 41.27
N ALA A 13 -9.75 15.37 40.54
CA ALA A 13 -8.43 15.20 41.14
C ALA A 13 -7.34 15.55 40.11
N ARG A 14 -6.61 16.63 40.40
CA ARG A 14 -5.40 17.13 39.72
C ARG A 14 -4.19 16.96 40.64
N LYS A 15 -3.00 17.05 40.03
CA LYS A 15 -1.64 17.31 40.55
C LYS A 15 -0.71 16.09 40.61
N ALA A 16 0.59 16.19 40.33
CA ALA A 16 1.44 17.22 39.70
C ALA A 16 2.87 16.65 39.60
N GLN A 17 3.57 17.06 38.52
CA GLN A 17 4.97 17.51 38.43
C GLN A 17 6.15 16.66 38.96
N GLN A 18 7.12 16.48 38.04
CA GLN A 18 8.56 16.18 38.25
C GLN A 18 9.24 17.22 39.18
N PRO A 19 10.50 16.98 39.62
CA PRO A 19 11.66 17.60 38.92
C PRO A 19 12.99 16.75 39.02
N ASN A 20 13.78 16.62 37.93
CA ASN A 20 15.19 17.07 37.67
C ASN A 20 16.28 16.64 38.69
N SER A 21 17.57 16.37 38.39
CA SER A 21 18.61 16.92 37.49
C SER A 21 19.72 15.83 37.29
N ASP A 22 20.80 15.92 36.51
CA ASP A 22 21.68 17.03 36.12
C ASP A 22 22.73 16.57 35.06
N THR A 23 23.24 17.55 34.27
CA THR A 23 24.58 17.71 33.61
C THR A 23 25.30 16.52 32.91
N SER A 24 26.07 16.66 31.82
CA SER A 24 26.84 17.79 31.24
C SER A 24 27.38 17.43 29.84
N ILE A 25 27.23 18.36 28.89
CA ILE A 25 28.21 18.95 27.95
C ILE A 25 29.56 18.23 27.72
N ALA A 26 29.89 17.98 26.44
CA ALA A 26 31.19 18.24 25.77
C ALA A 26 30.99 17.96 24.25
N GLU A 27 31.00 18.95 23.35
CA GLU A 27 32.15 19.59 22.69
C GLU A 27 33.24 18.61 22.19
N ASN A 28 33.35 18.45 20.87
CA ASN A 28 34.47 18.97 20.07
C ASN A 28 34.72 18.14 18.80
N SER A 29 34.49 18.82 17.68
CA SER A 29 35.25 18.88 16.44
C SER A 29 36.44 17.93 16.17
N SER A 30 36.56 17.65 14.87
CA SER A 30 37.78 17.47 14.07
C SER A 30 38.20 16.05 13.70
N ARG A 31 38.22 15.84 12.38
CA ARG A 31 38.84 14.74 11.63
C ARG A 31 40.35 14.68 11.89
N PRO A 32 41.03 13.56 11.55
CA PRO A 32 41.68 13.54 10.23
C PRO A 32 41.51 12.24 9.44
N LEU A 33 41.65 12.41 8.12
CA LEU A 33 42.05 11.42 7.11
C LEU A 33 43.17 10.51 7.61
N GLU A 34 43.28 9.29 7.06
CA GLU A 34 44.47 8.57 6.52
C GLU A 34 44.03 7.08 6.41
N ASN A 35 44.31 6.24 5.41
CA ASN A 35 44.82 6.34 4.04
C ASN A 35 44.73 4.89 3.51
N LEU A 36 44.33 4.72 2.22
CA LEU A 36 44.86 3.77 1.23
C LEU A 36 44.74 2.24 1.52
N THR A 37 44.38 1.33 0.62
CA THR A 37 44.10 1.31 -0.83
C THR A 37 43.54 -0.08 -1.19
N PRO A 38 42.97 -0.27 -2.40
CA PRO A 38 42.03 -1.31 -2.76
C PRO A 38 42.68 -2.54 -3.41
N SER A 39 42.01 -3.69 -3.32
CA SER A 39 42.27 -4.86 -4.16
C SER A 39 41.03 -5.13 -5.01
N GLU A 40 41.07 -4.59 -6.21
CA GLU A 40 40.65 -5.22 -7.47
C GLU A 40 39.40 -6.09 -7.42
N ILE A 41 38.26 -5.48 -7.73
CA ILE A 41 37.24 -6.17 -8.55
C ILE A 41 36.84 -5.19 -9.65
N GLU A 42 37.51 -5.34 -10.78
CA GLU A 42 37.04 -4.85 -12.07
C GLU A 42 35.77 -5.62 -12.41
N CYS A 43 34.66 -4.90 -12.58
CA CYS A 43 33.55 -5.33 -13.40
C CYS A 43 33.19 -4.12 -14.26
N GLU A 44 33.97 -3.94 -15.32
CA GLU A 44 33.55 -3.20 -16.48
C GLU A 44 32.40 -3.94 -17.18
N ASN A 45 31.67 -3.18 -17.99
CA ASN A 45 30.54 -3.53 -18.85
C ASN A 45 29.18 -3.43 -18.14
N ASP A 46 28.18 -2.70 -18.62
CA ASP A 46 28.06 -1.92 -19.84
C ASP A 46 26.87 -0.97 -19.65
N ASP A 47 26.83 0.05 -20.50
CA ASP A 47 25.84 1.11 -20.60
C ASP A 47 24.38 0.62 -20.48
N PHE A 48 23.61 1.13 -19.50
CA PHE A 48 22.15 1.22 -19.66
C PHE A 48 21.60 2.48 -19.01
N VAL A 49 21.60 3.54 -19.81
CA VAL A 49 20.59 4.62 -19.89
C VAL A 49 19.67 4.79 -18.68
N ALA A 50 19.83 5.94 -18.03
CA ALA A 50 18.80 6.55 -17.21
C ALA A 50 17.58 6.87 -18.11
N GLU A 51 16.51 6.10 -17.99
CA GLU A 51 15.19 6.53 -18.44
C GLU A 51 14.29 6.78 -17.25
N ASN A 52 14.24 8.06 -16.87
CA ASN A 52 13.11 8.66 -16.19
C ASN A 52 11.90 8.60 -17.13
N SER A 53 11.06 7.57 -16.99
CA SER A 53 9.72 7.54 -17.56
C SER A 53 8.78 6.82 -16.60
N SER A 54 7.78 7.56 -16.15
CA SER A 54 6.53 7.09 -15.56
C SER A 54 6.16 5.70 -16.07
N ARG A 55 6.06 4.73 -15.16
CA ARG A 55 5.67 3.35 -15.49
C ARG A 55 4.36 3.39 -16.28
N PRO A 56 4.34 3.02 -17.57
CA PRO A 56 3.08 2.83 -18.27
C PRO A 56 2.44 1.59 -17.68
N LEU A 57 1.13 1.66 -17.44
CA LEU A 57 0.34 0.53 -16.99
C LEU A 57 0.42 -0.56 -18.08
N VAL A 58 1.18 -1.62 -17.82
CA VAL A 58 1.46 -2.65 -18.82
C VAL A 58 0.23 -3.54 -18.94
N ASN A 59 -0.41 -3.53 -20.11
CA ASN A 59 -1.43 -4.52 -20.48
C ASN A 59 -0.71 -5.85 -20.76
N LEU A 60 -0.36 -6.58 -19.70
CA LEU A 60 0.23 -7.90 -19.78
C LEU A 60 -0.86 -8.93 -20.12
N THR A 61 -0.52 -9.90 -20.95
CA THR A 61 -1.39 -11.06 -21.18
C THR A 61 -1.61 -11.81 -19.86
N PRO A 62 -2.78 -12.43 -19.61
CA PRO A 62 -3.12 -13.05 -18.31
C PRO A 62 -2.11 -14.11 -17.84
N SER A 63 -1.40 -14.71 -18.78
CA SER A 63 -0.37 -15.74 -18.56
C SER A 63 0.96 -15.20 -18.02
N GLU A 64 1.17 -13.88 -18.01
CA GLU A 64 2.46 -13.25 -17.70
C GLU A 64 2.40 -12.19 -16.59
N ILE A 65 1.27 -12.10 -15.86
CA ILE A 65 1.14 -11.17 -14.74
C ILE A 65 2.03 -11.65 -13.59
N GLU A 66 3.24 -11.10 -13.53
CA GLU A 66 4.17 -11.28 -12.42
C GLU A 66 3.81 -10.30 -11.31
N CYS A 67 3.21 -10.81 -10.23
CA CYS A 67 2.91 -10.06 -9.02
C CYS A 67 3.68 -10.65 -7.83
N LYS A 68 4.07 -9.78 -6.90
CA LYS A 68 4.80 -10.12 -5.67
C LYS A 68 3.86 -10.01 -4.47
N LYS A 69 4.23 -10.65 -3.37
CA LYS A 69 3.55 -10.40 -2.09
C LYS A 69 3.59 -8.91 -1.80
N ILE A 70 2.50 -8.37 -1.26
CA ILE A 70 2.30 -6.94 -0.93
C ILE A 70 1.89 -6.08 -2.15
N ASP A 71 1.99 -6.57 -3.40
CA ASP A 71 1.51 -5.83 -4.57
C ASP A 71 -0.01 -5.68 -4.55
N PHE A 72 -0.48 -4.56 -5.11
CA PHE A 72 -1.90 -4.34 -5.34
C PHE A 72 -2.27 -4.86 -6.72
N VAL A 73 -3.40 -5.53 -6.83
CA VAL A 73 -3.88 -6.14 -8.07
C VAL A 73 -5.37 -5.92 -8.21
N ALA A 74 -5.83 -5.87 -9.47
CA ALA A 74 -7.24 -5.96 -9.79
C ALA A 74 -7.55 -7.37 -10.31
N ALA A 75 -8.60 -7.99 -9.80
CA ALA A 75 -8.99 -9.34 -10.17
C ALA A 75 -10.51 -9.48 -10.31
N ILE A 76 -10.94 -10.45 -11.13
CA ILE A 76 -12.33 -10.79 -11.34
C ILE A 76 -12.78 -11.81 -10.28
N TYR A 77 -13.91 -11.53 -9.65
CA TYR A 77 -14.59 -12.44 -8.76
C TYR A 77 -16.11 -12.33 -8.97
N GLN A 78 -16.78 -13.47 -9.19
CA GLN A 78 -18.24 -13.51 -9.45
C GLN A 78 -18.74 -12.53 -10.54
N GLY A 79 -17.98 -12.39 -11.63
CA GLY A 79 -18.35 -11.53 -12.76
C GLY A 79 -18.27 -10.02 -12.47
N LYS A 80 -17.54 -9.63 -11.41
CA LYS A 80 -17.22 -8.24 -11.08
C LYS A 80 -15.72 -8.13 -10.79
N TRP A 81 -15.12 -6.98 -11.07
CA TRP A 81 -13.74 -6.74 -10.70
C TRP A 81 -13.63 -6.08 -9.32
N TYR A 82 -12.59 -6.42 -8.59
CA TYR A 82 -12.26 -5.87 -7.29
C TYR A 82 -10.76 -5.60 -7.21
N ILE A 83 -10.37 -4.61 -6.40
CA ILE A 83 -8.98 -4.32 -6.12
C ILE A 83 -8.63 -4.90 -4.76
N GLY A 84 -7.46 -5.51 -4.66
CA GLY A 84 -6.96 -6.07 -3.43
C GLY A 84 -5.45 -6.07 -3.37
N GLN A 85 -4.93 -6.62 -2.27
CA GLN A 85 -3.50 -6.79 -2.04
C GLN A 85 -3.18 -8.27 -1.99
N VAL A 86 -2.09 -8.66 -2.67
CA VAL A 86 -1.57 -10.02 -2.64
C VAL A 86 -1.01 -10.33 -1.25
N CYS A 87 -1.61 -11.31 -0.59
CA CYS A 87 -1.18 -11.83 0.71
C CYS A 87 -0.24 -13.02 0.54
N ASP A 88 -0.58 -13.93 -0.38
CA ASP A 88 0.19 -15.13 -0.65
C ASP A 88 0.18 -15.52 -2.13
N LEU A 89 1.18 -16.29 -2.54
CA LEU A 89 1.40 -16.75 -3.89
C LEU A 89 1.57 -18.26 -3.89
N ALA A 90 0.72 -18.96 -4.64
CA ALA A 90 0.83 -20.39 -4.88
C ALA A 90 1.06 -20.68 -6.37
N SER A 91 1.32 -21.94 -6.69
CA SER A 91 1.55 -22.37 -8.07
C SER A 91 0.26 -22.29 -8.90
N GLY A 92 0.02 -21.14 -9.52
CA GLY A 92 -1.11 -20.89 -10.43
C GLY A 92 -2.26 -20.08 -9.81
N GLU A 93 -2.25 -19.90 -8.50
CA GLU A 93 -3.26 -19.15 -7.74
C GLU A 93 -2.60 -18.11 -6.84
N VAL A 94 -3.34 -17.06 -6.54
CA VAL A 94 -2.90 -15.93 -5.73
C VAL A 94 -3.95 -15.67 -4.67
N GLU A 95 -3.52 -15.55 -3.42
CA GLU A 95 -4.40 -15.16 -2.33
C GLU A 95 -4.44 -13.63 -2.25
N ILE A 96 -5.61 -13.06 -2.49
CA ILE A 96 -5.84 -11.62 -2.52
C ILE A 96 -6.76 -11.24 -1.37
N ASN A 97 -6.34 -10.26 -0.56
CA ASN A 97 -7.24 -9.57 0.37
C ASN A 97 -7.91 -8.43 -0.37
N PHE A 98 -9.24 -8.47 -0.53
CA PHE A 98 -9.98 -7.48 -1.31
C PHE A 98 -10.36 -6.23 -0.49
N MET A 99 -10.38 -5.09 -1.17
CA MET A 99 -10.89 -3.83 -0.63
C MET A 99 -12.34 -3.60 -1.04
N LEU A 100 -13.09 -2.94 -0.17
CA LEU A 100 -14.44 -2.48 -0.46
C LEU A 100 -14.39 -1.13 -1.17
N LYS A 101 -15.04 -1.04 -2.33
CA LYS A 101 -15.24 0.24 -3.04
C LYS A 101 -16.28 1.09 -2.31
N ASN A 102 -15.90 2.28 -1.89
CA ASN A 102 -16.76 3.29 -1.28
C ASN A 102 -16.68 4.61 -2.08
N ARG A 103 -17.64 4.80 -2.98
CA ARG A 103 -17.67 5.93 -3.93
C ARG A 103 -16.36 6.03 -4.74
N GLN A 104 -15.50 6.99 -4.39
CA GLN A 104 -14.20 7.25 -5.03
C GLN A 104 -13.01 6.78 -4.18
N SER A 105 -13.26 6.04 -3.12
CA SER A 105 -12.23 5.52 -2.23
C SER A 105 -12.40 4.02 -2.05
N PHE A 106 -11.33 3.37 -1.64
CA PHE A 106 -11.30 1.97 -1.31
C PHE A 106 -10.96 1.83 0.16
N GLN A 107 -11.53 0.85 0.83
CA GLN A 107 -11.26 0.64 2.25
C GLN A 107 -11.10 -0.84 2.56
N TRP A 108 -10.20 -1.13 3.50
CA TRP A 108 -10.14 -2.46 4.07
C TRP A 108 -11.40 -2.76 4.87
N SER A 109 -12.06 -3.88 4.58
CA SER A 109 -13.11 -4.45 5.42
C SER A 109 -12.59 -4.72 6.83
N SER A 110 -13.49 -4.74 7.82
CA SER A 110 -13.10 -5.01 9.22
C SER A 110 -12.70 -6.48 9.44
N GLN A 111 -13.28 -7.38 8.66
CA GLN A 111 -12.84 -8.77 8.53
C GLN A 111 -12.07 -8.88 7.22
N LYS A 112 -10.90 -9.53 7.25
CA LYS A 112 -10.10 -9.75 6.05
C LYS A 112 -10.92 -10.54 5.03
N ASP A 113 -10.93 -10.07 3.80
CA ASP A 113 -11.66 -10.69 2.69
C ASP A 113 -10.64 -11.37 1.78
N GLN A 114 -10.08 -12.47 2.27
CA GLN A 114 -9.00 -13.22 1.62
C GLN A 114 -9.57 -14.35 0.77
N ILE A 115 -9.26 -14.33 -0.53
CA ILE A 115 -9.77 -15.29 -1.49
C ILE A 115 -8.63 -15.72 -2.40
N TRP A 116 -8.56 -17.03 -2.68
CA TRP A 116 -7.68 -17.60 -3.69
C TRP A 116 -8.28 -17.41 -5.09
N ILE A 117 -7.54 -16.73 -5.96
CA ILE A 117 -7.95 -16.41 -7.34
C ILE A 117 -6.92 -17.00 -8.29
N VAL A 118 -7.39 -17.60 -9.39
CA VAL A 118 -6.52 -18.13 -10.44
C VAL A 118 -5.84 -16.96 -11.15
N LYS A 119 -4.54 -17.08 -11.46
CA LYS A 119 -3.79 -15.99 -12.12
C LYS A 119 -4.44 -15.45 -13.40
N LYS A 120 -5.17 -16.30 -14.14
CA LYS A 120 -5.93 -15.93 -15.35
C LYS A 120 -7.04 -14.90 -15.11
N ASP A 121 -7.56 -14.83 -13.89
CA ASP A 121 -8.64 -13.92 -13.49
C ASP A 121 -8.09 -12.60 -12.91
N ILE A 122 -6.75 -12.48 -12.79
CA ILE A 122 -6.09 -11.22 -12.48
C ILE A 122 -6.05 -10.38 -13.76
N LEU A 123 -6.53 -9.14 -13.67
CA LEU A 123 -6.61 -8.23 -14.80
C LEU A 123 -5.30 -7.46 -15.01
N CYS A 124 -4.77 -6.89 -13.94
CA CYS A 124 -3.52 -6.14 -13.95
C CYS A 124 -2.99 -5.88 -12.54
N THR A 125 -1.72 -5.52 -12.46
CA THR A 125 -1.09 -4.95 -11.26
C THR A 125 -1.42 -3.47 -11.13
N MET A 126 -1.71 -3.04 -9.91
CA MET A 126 -2.07 -1.67 -9.56
C MET A 126 -0.90 -0.95 -8.90
N PRO A 127 -0.77 0.37 -9.09
CA PRO A 127 0.17 1.16 -8.29
C PRO A 127 -0.23 1.13 -6.81
N SER A 128 0.74 1.41 -5.94
CA SER A 128 0.46 1.55 -4.51
C SER A 128 -0.53 2.70 -4.27
N PRO A 129 -1.63 2.48 -3.53
CA PRO A 129 -2.62 3.50 -3.31
C PRO A 129 -2.13 4.60 -2.37
N VAL A 130 -2.74 5.77 -2.50
CA VAL A 130 -2.54 6.89 -1.59
C VAL A 130 -3.49 6.73 -0.39
N PRO A 131 -2.98 6.57 0.85
CA PRO A 131 -3.84 6.53 2.03
C PRO A 131 -4.57 7.88 2.19
N THR A 132 -5.86 7.83 2.47
CA THR A 132 -6.71 9.03 2.57
C THR A 132 -7.45 9.05 3.89
N GLY A 133 -7.47 10.21 4.55
CA GLY A 133 -8.22 10.42 5.79
C GLY A 133 -7.41 10.15 7.06
N SER A 134 -8.08 10.24 8.21
CA SER A 134 -7.46 10.03 9.53
C SER A 134 -7.27 8.55 9.87
N SER A 135 -7.96 7.67 9.17
CA SER A 135 -7.86 6.21 9.34
C SER A 135 -6.94 5.65 8.25
N ASN A 136 -5.90 4.92 8.65
CA ASN A 136 -4.99 4.18 7.74
C ASN A 136 -5.67 3.00 7.00
N ARG A 137 -7.01 3.01 6.92
CA ARG A 137 -7.83 1.96 6.29
C ARG A 137 -8.47 2.42 4.98
N MET A 138 -8.36 3.69 4.63
CA MET A 138 -8.93 4.28 3.42
C MET A 138 -7.84 4.64 2.42
N PHE A 139 -8.11 4.37 1.16
CA PHE A 139 -7.15 4.40 0.06
C PHE A 139 -7.80 5.03 -1.17
N LYS A 140 -6.97 5.67 -1.99
CA LYS A 140 -7.32 6.15 -3.31
C LYS A 140 -6.30 5.64 -4.32
N PHE A 141 -6.77 5.35 -5.51
CA PHE A 141 -5.95 5.05 -6.67
C PHE A 141 -6.14 6.16 -7.69
N ASP A 142 -5.16 6.33 -8.56
CA ASP A 142 -5.27 7.27 -9.67
C ASP A 142 -6.42 6.85 -10.61
N ASP A 143 -7.17 7.85 -11.09
CA ASP A 143 -8.33 7.60 -11.96
C ASP A 143 -7.91 6.88 -13.25
N ASP A 144 -6.72 7.16 -13.77
CA ASP A 144 -6.13 6.48 -14.93
C ASP A 144 -5.97 4.98 -14.69
N ALA A 145 -5.46 4.58 -13.52
CA ALA A 145 -5.29 3.18 -13.16
C ALA A 145 -6.65 2.47 -13.04
N ILE A 146 -7.65 3.12 -12.45
CA ILE A 146 -9.01 2.58 -12.35
C ILE A 146 -9.64 2.43 -13.75
N GLN A 147 -9.44 3.41 -14.63
CA GLN A 147 -9.96 3.37 -15.99
C GLN A 147 -9.35 2.21 -16.78
N SER A 148 -8.05 1.97 -16.64
CA SER A 148 -7.40 0.83 -17.30
C SER A 148 -7.88 -0.52 -16.76
N VAL A 149 -8.14 -0.65 -15.45
CA VAL A 149 -8.77 -1.87 -14.90
C VAL A 149 -10.12 -2.12 -15.56
N GLU A 150 -10.95 -1.09 -15.67
CA GLU A 150 -12.28 -1.19 -16.27
C GLU A 150 -12.19 -1.59 -17.76
N GLN A 151 -11.25 -1.02 -18.51
CA GLN A 151 -11.00 -1.41 -19.91
C GLN A 151 -10.55 -2.88 -20.02
N ASN A 152 -9.62 -3.31 -19.16
CA ASN A 152 -9.15 -4.69 -19.13
C ASN A 152 -10.28 -5.66 -18.75
N PHE A 153 -11.16 -5.27 -17.82
CA PHE A 153 -12.33 -6.05 -17.46
C PHE A 153 -13.31 -6.20 -18.64
N GLN A 154 -13.60 -5.12 -19.35
CA GLN A 154 -14.48 -5.14 -20.52
C GLN A 154 -13.90 -6.02 -21.65
N ALA A 155 -12.60 -5.90 -21.91
CA ALA A 155 -11.91 -6.75 -22.89
C ALA A 155 -11.94 -8.22 -22.48
N HIS A 156 -11.73 -8.52 -21.18
CA HIS A 156 -11.81 -9.89 -20.66
C HIS A 156 -13.23 -10.47 -20.85
N MET A 157 -14.26 -9.66 -20.61
CA MET A 157 -15.65 -10.09 -20.73
C MET A 157 -16.15 -10.28 -22.16
N GLN A 158 -15.47 -9.71 -23.16
CA GLN A 158 -15.77 -9.96 -24.57
C GLN A 158 -15.10 -11.23 -25.11
N ASN A 159 -14.04 -11.70 -24.45
CA ASN A 159 -13.22 -12.84 -24.89
C ASN A 159 -13.53 -14.15 -24.14
N CYS A 160 -14.45 -14.13 -23.18
CA CYS A 160 -14.92 -15.28 -22.40
C CYS A 160 -16.38 -15.62 -22.74
#